data_AF-A0A964A4D6-F1
#
_entry.id   AF-A0A964A4D6-F1
#
_cell.length_a   1.000
_cell.length_b   1.000
_cell.length_c   1.000
_cell.angle_alpha   90.00
_cell.angle_beta   90.00
_cell.angle_gamma   90.00
#
_symmetry.space_group_name_H-M   'P 1'
#
loop_
_entity.id
_entity.type
_entity.pdbx_description
1 polymer ?
#
loop_
_entity_poly.entity_id
_entity_poly.type
_entity_poly.pdbx_seq_one_letter_code
_entity_poly.pdbx_strand_id
1 'polypeptide(L)' 'MKEVTLKIPDKRFGFFMELVKQLGFEVTERADQMDIPEEHKAIVRERIKKSKPEKLVPWKEARKQLNFKGKS' A
#
# COMPACT_ATOMS: atom_id res chain seq x y z
N MET A 1 -11.53 -7.34 23.56
CA MET A 1 -12.04 -8.03 22.36
C MET A 1 -10.92 -8.88 21.77
N LYS A 2 -11.22 -9.99 21.09
CA LYS A 2 -10.21 -10.88 20.49
C LYS A 2 -10.32 -10.79 18.97
N GLU A 3 -9.22 -10.47 18.30
CA GLU A 3 -9.15 -10.42 16.84
C GLU A 3 -8.58 -11.72 16.29
N VAL A 4 -9.18 -12.26 15.23
CA VAL A 4 -8.72 -13.47 14.54
C VAL A 4 -8.39 -13.11 13.10
N THR A 5 -7.16 -13.40 12.67
CA THR A 5 -6.75 -13.23 11.26
C THR A 5 -6.87 -14.57 10.55
N LEU A 6 -7.71 -14.65 9.51
CA LEU A 6 -7.88 -15.84 8.68
C LEU A 6 -7.15 -15.67 7.34
N LYS A 7 -6.50 -16.73 6.86
CA LYS A 7 -5.98 -16.82 5.48
C LYS A 7 -6.95 -17.68 4.67
N ILE A 8 -7.63 -17.06 3.71
CA ILE A 8 -8.66 -17.72 2.90
C ILE A 8 -8.15 -17.86 1.47
N PRO A 9 -8.25 -19.03 0.83
CA PRO A 9 -7.95 -19.17 -0.59
C PRO A 9 -8.88 -18.29 -1.44
N ASP A 10 -8.32 -17.57 -2.42
CA ASP A 10 -9.05 -16.57 -3.25
C ASP A 10 -10.37 -17.09 -3.81
N LYS A 11 -10.39 -18.34 -4.27
CA LYS A 11 -11.59 -19.00 -4.83
C LYS A 11 -12.77 -19.07 -3.86
N ARG A 12 -12.53 -18.98 -2.55
CA ARG A 12 -13.53 -19.08 -1.48
C ARG A 12 -13.72 -17.76 -0.73
N PHE A 13 -12.99 -16.71 -1.09
CA PHE A 13 -13.04 -15.41 -0.42
C PHE A 13 -14.44 -14.77 -0.54
N GLY A 14 -15.02 -14.77 -1.75
CA GLY A 14 -16.34 -14.19 -2.00
C GLY A 14 -17.45 -14.81 -1.14
N PHE A 15 -17.52 -16.13 -1.11
CA PHE A 15 -18.48 -16.87 -0.27
C PHE A 15 -18.30 -16.56 1.22
N PHE A 16 -17.05 -16.50 1.70
CA PHE A 16 -16.78 -16.20 3.10
C PHE A 16 -17.19 -14.77 3.46
N MET A 17 -16.94 -13.80 2.58
CA MET A 17 -17.36 -12.41 2.79
C MET A 17 -18.88 -12.25 2.83
N GLU A 18 -19.62 -12.98 2.00
CA GLU A 18 -21.09 -12.98 2.05
C GLU A 18 -21.63 -13.53 3.37
N LEU A 19 -21.08 -14.65 3.84
CA LEU A 19 -21.45 -15.23 5.14
C LEU A 19 -21.15 -14.27 6.29
N VAL A 20 -19.97 -13.67 6.30
CA VAL A 20 -19.54 -12.76 7.37
C VAL A 20 -20.42 -11.50 7.39
N LYS A 21 -20.82 -10.98 6.21
CA LYS A 21 -21.79 -9.89 6.09
C LYS A 21 -23.17 -10.27 6.62
N GLN A 22 -23.67 -11.47 6.30
CA GLN A 22 -24.96 -11.96 6.81
C GLN A 22 -24.96 -12.15 8.34
N LEU A 23 -23.81 -12.53 8.90
CA LEU A 23 -23.63 -12.71 10.35
C LEU A 23 -23.42 -11.39 11.10
N GLY A 24 -23.31 -10.26 10.40
CA GLY A 24 -23.21 -8.92 11.01
C GLY A 24 -21.85 -8.61 11.65
N PHE A 25 -20.79 -9.30 11.24
CA PHE A 25 -19.45 -9.01 11.73
C PHE A 25 -18.84 -7.79 11.02
N GLU A 26 -18.15 -6.93 11.79
CA GLU A 26 -17.33 -5.85 11.22
C GLU A 26 -16.10 -6.44 10.54
N VAL A 27 -16.01 -6.28 9.22
CA VAL A 27 -14.86 -6.72 8.43
C VAL A 27 -13.92 -5.54 8.24
N THR A 28 -12.79 -5.57 8.94
CA THR A 28 -11.67 -4.67 8.68
C THR A 28 -10.85 -5.24 7.54
N GLU A 29 -11.12 -4.82 6.30
CA GLU A 29 -10.28 -5.16 5.15
C GLU A 29 -8.88 -4.54 5.38
N ARG A 30 -7.91 -5.37 5.77
CA ARG A 30 -6.53 -4.90 5.96
C ARG A 30 -5.90 -4.59 4.61
N ALA A 31 -5.63 -3.30 4.43
CA ALA A 31 -4.46 -2.71 3.74
C ALA A 31 -4.39 -2.64 2.21
N ASP A 32 -5.22 -3.34 1.44
CA ASP A 32 -5.15 -3.23 -0.03
C ASP A 32 -6.15 -2.22 -0.63
N GLN A 33 -7.16 -1.83 0.15
CA GLN A 33 -8.13 -0.77 -0.17
C GLN A 33 -7.93 0.45 0.73
N MET A 34 -6.68 0.88 0.96
CA MET A 34 -6.50 2.28 1.32
C MET A 34 -6.92 3.09 0.09
N ASP A 35 -8.16 3.59 0.10
CA ASP A 35 -8.64 4.46 -0.96
C ASP A 35 -7.84 5.75 -0.88
N ILE A 36 -6.70 5.78 -1.58
CA ILE A 36 -5.79 6.92 -1.57
C ILE A 36 -6.61 8.10 -2.11
N PRO A 37 -6.78 9.18 -1.31
CA PRO A 37 -7.50 10.37 -1.75
C PRO A 37 -7.02 10.86 -3.12
N GLU A 38 -7.95 11.31 -3.95
CA GLU A 38 -7.64 11.75 -5.33
C GLU A 38 -6.59 12.86 -5.36
N GLU A 39 -6.61 13.76 -4.37
CA GLU A 39 -5.62 14.83 -4.21
C GLU A 39 -4.19 14.28 -4.11
N HIS A 40 -3.98 13.21 -3.34
CA HIS A 40 -2.67 12.56 -3.24
C HIS A 40 -2.29 11.88 -4.56
N LYS A 41 -3.24 11.26 -5.27
CA LYS A 41 -3.02 10.70 -6.61
C LYS A 41 -2.61 11.80 -7.61
N ALA A 42 -3.25 12.98 -7.55
CA ALA A 42 -2.96 14.11 -8.42
C ALA A 42 -1.53 14.63 -8.22
N ILE A 43 -1.09 14.81 -6.97
CA ILE A 43 0.28 15.24 -6.63
C ILE A 43 1.32 14.28 -7.21
N VAL A 44 1.11 12.96 -7.05
CA VAL A 44 2.04 11.96 -7.59
C VAL A 44 2.07 12.00 -9.12
N ARG A 45 0.90 12.11 -9.77
CA ARG A 45 0.81 12.23 -11.24
C ARG A 45 1.53 13.48 -11.76
N GLU A 46 1.39 14.62 -11.09
CA GLU A 46 2.12 15.83 -11.46
C GLU A 46 3.64 15.67 -11.32
N ARG A 47 4.11 15.00 -10.26
CA ARG A 47 5.54 14.72 -10.07
C ARG A 47 6.09 13.82 -11.17
N ILE A 48 5.33 12.81 -11.59
CA ILE A 48 5.70 11.94 -12.72
C ILE A 48 5.81 12.77 -14.00
N LYS A 49 4.82 13.63 -14.30
CA LYS A 49 4.86 14.50 -15.49
C LYS A 49 6.04 15.49 -15.48
N LYS A 50 6.37 16.04 -14.31
CA LYS A 50 7.49 16.98 -14.13
C LYS A 50 8.84 16.27 -13.98
N SER A 51 8.86 14.94 -13.89
CA SER A 51 10.10 14.18 -13.74
C SER A 51 10.91 14.25 -15.01
N LYS A 52 12.20 14.58 -14.88
CA LYS A 52 13.14 14.64 -15.99
C LYS A 52 13.93 13.33 -16.03
N PRO A 53 13.90 12.58 -17.13
CA PRO A 53 14.61 11.29 -17.23
C PRO A 53 16.13 11.46 -17.08
N GLU A 54 16.67 12.63 -17.45
CA GLU A 54 18.08 13.00 -17.30
C GLU A 54 18.56 13.04 -15.84
N LYS A 55 17.65 13.17 -14.88
CA LYS A 55 17.96 13.19 -13.44
C LYS A 55 17.87 11.81 -12.78
N LEU A 56 17.52 10.79 -13.55
CA LEU A 56 17.46 9.42 -13.05
C LEU A 56 18.87 8.87 -12.99
N VAL A 57 19.32 8.57 -11.77
CA VAL A 57 20.62 7.95 -11.52
C VAL A 57 20.44 6.50 -11.08
N PRO A 58 21.35 5.58 -11.46
CA PRO A 58 21.33 4.22 -10.94
C PRO A 58 21.34 4.22 -9.42
N TRP A 59 20.59 3.30 -8.81
CA TRP A 59 20.49 3.20 -7.34
C TRP A 59 21.86 3.09 -6.65
N LYS A 60 22.83 2.40 -7.28
CA LYS A 60 24.20 2.28 -6.77
C LYS A 60 24.89 3.63 -6.60
N GLU A 61 24.58 4.61 -7.45
CA GLU A 61 25.14 5.97 -7.39
C GLU A 61 24.35 6.84 -6.42
N ALA A 62 23.02 6.76 -6.47
CA ALA A 62 22.14 7.45 -5.53
C ALA A 62 22.47 7.10 -4.07
N ARG A 63 22.69 5.81 -3.78
CA ARG A 63 22.98 5.31 -2.43
C ARG A 63 24.27 5.91 -1.84
N LYS A 64 25.25 6.26 -2.67
CA LYS A 64 26.51 6.87 -2.22
C LYS A 64 26.32 8.33 -1.77
N GLN A 65 25.28 9.00 -2.25
CA GLN A 65 24.96 10.39 -1.91
C GLN A 65 24.13 10.50 -0.62
N LEU A 66 23.58 9.37 -0.13
CA LEU A 66 22.78 9.34 1.09
C LEU A 66 23.69 9.14 2.30
N ASN A 67 23.74 10.15 3.18
CA ASN A 67 24.39 10.03 4.48
C ASN A 67 23.48 9.27 5.44
N PHE A 68 23.80 8.00 5.67
CA PHE A 68 23.19 7.23 6.74
C PHE A 68 23.77 7.71 8.07
N LYS A 69 22.97 8.36 8.92
CA LYS A 69 23.39 8.63 10.30
C LYS A 69 23.72 7.28 10.94
N GLY A 70 25.00 7.05 11.21
CA GLY A 70 25.45 5.90 11.99
C GLY A 70 24.76 5.93 13.35
N LYS A 71 24.29 4.77 13.82
CA LYS A 71 23.84 4.60 15.20
C LYS A 71 25.04 4.92 16.10
N SER A 72 24.98 6.04 16.81
CA SER A 72 25.81 6.27 17.99
C SER A 72 25.23 5.52 19.17
#